data_AF-A0A2A3X6Y7-F1
#
_entry.id   AF-A0A2A3X6Y7-F1
#
_cell.length_a   1.000
_cell.length_b   1.000
_cell.length_c   1.000
_cell.angle_alpha   90.00
_cell.angle_beta   90.00
_cell.angle_gamma   90.00
#
_symmetry.space_group_name_H-M   'P 1'
#
loop_
_entity.id
_entity.type
_entity.pdbx_description
1 polymer ?
#
loop_
_entity_poly.entity_id
_entity_poly.type
_entity_poly.pdbx_seq_one_letter_code
_entity_poly.pdbx_strand_id
1 'polypeptide(L)'
;MFALVIGLSGCSGSESAVGGSSGDSTEDSAQSNSSAAGTMSPDDQIAYGCQLADKVKTDFPDSQAWTDSPPELGEDRVLSELMSIGSLFGGAAPMGDPVDQEVQDLGRELVGAVNTLQRDQFGPLVDSTISVCGDFLSTSYEGQPSAADTSETGQTVYGCRIVEQTLEQYPDAAAWESEEPKFGDDPVWNEVAAAGGLFGSGGGGTSEPVDAELEKIGYELISDGATMDTDGLSTSLDQARESCSNFDA
;
A
#
# COMPACT_ATOMS: atom_id res chain seq x y z
N MET A 1 32.00 46.46 12.04
CA MET A 1 32.38 47.10 10.76
C MET A 1 33.87 46.90 10.55
N PHE A 2 34.26 45.88 9.80
CA PHE A 2 35.43 45.82 8.92
C PHE A 2 35.32 44.50 8.14
N ALA A 3 35.39 44.62 6.82
CA ALA A 3 35.29 43.53 5.86
C ALA A 3 36.67 43.21 5.27
N LEU A 4 36.69 42.16 4.41
CA LEU A 4 37.67 41.86 3.36
C LEU A 4 38.94 41.09 3.85
N VAL A 5 39.54 40.13 3.15
CA VAL A 5 39.62 39.79 1.70
C VAL A 5 39.89 38.29 1.51
N ILE A 6 39.45 37.78 0.35
CA ILE A 6 39.69 36.46 -0.28
C ILE A 6 41.17 36.21 -0.63
N GLY A 7 41.64 34.97 -0.53
CA GLY A 7 42.91 34.52 -1.12
C GLY A 7 42.73 33.21 -1.90
N LEU A 8 42.71 33.31 -3.23
CA LEU A 8 42.84 32.19 -4.18
C LEU A 8 44.33 31.95 -4.48
N SER A 9 44.75 30.69 -4.41
CA SER A 9 45.98 30.12 -4.99
C SER A 9 45.60 28.69 -5.42
N GLY A 10 45.71 28.21 -6.66
CA GLY A 10 46.51 28.64 -7.80
C GLY A 10 47.82 27.85 -7.88
N CYS A 11 47.78 26.58 -8.31
CA CYS A 11 48.94 25.79 -8.78
C CYS A 11 48.50 25.09 -10.10
N SER A 12 48.90 25.59 -11.28
CA SER A 12 50.01 25.11 -12.13
C SER A 12 49.99 23.59 -12.34
N GLY A 13 49.78 23.00 -13.53
CA GLY A 13 50.06 23.44 -14.90
C GLY A 13 51.04 22.44 -15.53
N SER A 14 50.69 21.81 -16.67
CA SER A 14 51.58 21.14 -17.65
C SER A 14 50.76 20.56 -18.81
N GLU A 15 50.81 21.21 -19.97
CA GLU A 15 50.35 20.69 -21.27
C GLU A 15 51.38 19.74 -21.90
N SER A 16 50.89 18.72 -22.61
CA SER A 16 51.44 18.32 -23.92
C SER A 16 50.39 17.49 -24.68
N ALA A 17 50.12 17.94 -25.90
CA ALA A 17 49.16 17.39 -26.86
C ALA A 17 49.59 16.03 -27.43
N VAL A 18 48.63 15.26 -27.98
CA VAL A 18 48.64 14.64 -29.33
C VAL A 18 47.27 13.99 -29.58
N GLY A 19 46.83 14.05 -30.84
CA GLY A 19 45.44 13.87 -31.30
C GLY A 19 44.86 12.46 -31.26
N GLY A 20 43.58 12.37 -31.64
CA GLY A 20 42.90 11.09 -31.85
C GLY A 20 41.38 11.22 -31.81
N SER A 21 40.78 11.21 -33.00
CA SER A 21 39.35 11.12 -33.29
C SER A 21 38.64 9.97 -32.55
N SER A 22 37.43 10.21 -32.01
CA SER A 22 36.20 9.39 -32.15
C SER A 22 35.12 9.95 -31.22
N GLY A 23 33.90 10.08 -31.74
CA GLY A 23 32.79 10.72 -31.03
C GLY A 23 32.20 9.90 -29.89
N ASP A 24 31.44 10.57 -29.03
CA ASP A 24 30.15 10.09 -28.61
C ASP A 24 29.31 11.26 -28.10
N SER A 25 28.05 11.28 -28.50
CA SER A 25 27.03 12.16 -27.96
C SER A 25 26.25 11.31 -26.98
N THR A 26 26.32 11.57 -25.68
CA THR A 26 25.23 11.16 -24.80
C THR A 26 25.15 12.05 -23.58
N GLU A 27 23.96 12.63 -23.44
CA GLU A 27 23.45 13.23 -22.22
C GLU A 27 23.57 12.21 -21.08
N ASP A 28 24.12 12.62 -19.95
CA ASP A 28 23.87 11.95 -18.67
C ASP A 28 23.29 13.00 -17.72
N SER A 29 22.00 13.27 -17.92
CA SER A 29 21.15 13.79 -16.85
C SER A 29 20.77 12.59 -15.98
N ALA A 30 21.67 12.19 -15.09
CA ALA A 30 21.33 11.29 -14.00
C ALA A 30 20.40 12.06 -13.03
N GLN A 31 19.10 12.06 -13.33
CA GLN A 31 18.08 12.31 -12.33
C GLN A 31 18.15 11.17 -11.31
N SER A 32 18.73 11.53 -10.17
CA SER A 32 18.62 10.81 -8.91
C SER A 32 17.15 10.50 -8.60
N ASN A 33 16.71 9.27 -8.86
CA ASN A 33 15.59 8.67 -8.14
C ASN A 33 16.19 7.85 -7.00
N SER A 34 16.46 8.53 -5.90
CA SER A 34 16.77 7.88 -4.63
C SER A 34 15.48 7.24 -4.11
N SER A 35 15.52 5.92 -3.95
CA SER A 35 14.61 5.14 -3.12
C SER A 35 14.67 5.66 -1.68
N ALA A 36 13.75 6.57 -1.36
CA ALA A 36 13.22 6.71 -0.03
C ALA A 36 11.79 6.19 -0.13
N ALA A 37 11.44 5.18 0.67
CA ALA A 37 10.04 4.85 0.91
C ALA A 37 9.40 6.12 1.46
N GLY A 38 8.75 6.89 0.59
CA GLY A 38 8.00 8.06 1.02
C GLY A 38 6.76 7.56 1.73
N THR A 39 6.53 8.02 2.96
CA THR A 39 5.25 7.85 3.68
C THR A 39 4.08 8.10 2.72
N MET A 40 3.22 7.10 2.55
CA MET A 40 2.03 7.20 1.71
C MET A 40 1.02 8.11 2.40
N SER A 41 0.61 9.16 1.71
CA SER A 41 -0.40 10.06 2.26
C SER A 41 -1.76 9.36 2.35
N PRO A 42 -2.66 9.78 3.25
CA PRO A 42 -4.04 9.26 3.28
C PRO A 42 -4.75 9.38 1.93
N ASP A 43 -4.51 10.47 1.18
CA ASP A 43 -5.08 10.66 -0.16
C ASP A 43 -4.58 9.60 -1.15
N ASP A 44 -3.31 9.20 -1.07
CA ASP A 44 -2.75 8.13 -1.92
C ASP A 44 -3.37 6.77 -1.59
N GLN A 45 -3.66 6.50 -0.30
CA GLN A 45 -4.31 5.29 0.16
C GLN A 45 -5.76 5.22 -0.32
N ILE A 46 -6.51 6.32 -0.19
CA ILE A 46 -7.89 6.43 -0.69
C ILE A 46 -7.91 6.28 -2.21
N ALA A 47 -7.02 6.94 -2.94
CA ALA A 47 -6.95 6.82 -4.39
C ALA A 47 -6.66 5.38 -4.85
N TYR A 48 -5.76 4.67 -4.15
CA TYR A 48 -5.50 3.26 -4.41
C TYR A 48 -6.73 2.39 -4.12
N GLY A 49 -7.38 2.57 -2.96
CA GLY A 49 -8.61 1.86 -2.59
C GLY A 49 -9.75 2.08 -3.59
N CYS A 50 -9.89 3.29 -4.12
CA CYS A 50 -10.85 3.61 -5.18
C CYS A 50 -10.59 2.84 -6.48
N GLN A 51 -9.32 2.77 -6.93
CA GLN A 51 -8.96 1.98 -8.12
C GLN A 51 -9.18 0.48 -7.89
N LEU A 52 -8.92 -0.01 -6.67
CA LEU A 52 -9.16 -1.40 -6.31
C LEU A 52 -10.66 -1.74 -6.31
N ALA A 53 -11.53 -0.81 -5.88
CA ALA A 53 -12.98 -0.99 -5.96
C ALA A 53 -13.50 -1.08 -7.40
N ASP A 54 -13.00 -0.23 -8.31
CA ASP A 54 -13.32 -0.31 -9.75
C ASP A 54 -12.87 -1.65 -10.36
N LYS A 55 -11.70 -2.15 -9.96
CA LYS A 55 -11.23 -3.48 -10.34
C LYS A 55 -12.16 -4.58 -9.83
N VAL A 56 -12.52 -4.58 -8.54
CA VAL A 56 -13.44 -5.57 -7.96
C VAL A 56 -14.76 -5.61 -8.73
N LYS A 57 -15.31 -4.44 -9.08
CA LYS A 57 -16.55 -4.37 -9.88
C LYS A 57 -16.39 -4.92 -11.30
N THR A 58 -15.22 -4.74 -11.89
CA THR A 58 -14.91 -5.23 -13.23
C THR A 58 -14.72 -6.75 -13.26
N ASP A 59 -13.97 -7.28 -12.29
CA ASP A 59 -13.64 -8.71 -12.20
C ASP A 59 -14.84 -9.53 -11.71
N PHE A 60 -15.70 -8.93 -10.89
CA PHE A 60 -16.86 -9.60 -10.31
C PHE A 60 -18.16 -8.79 -10.52
N PRO A 61 -18.66 -8.64 -11.75
CA PRO A 61 -19.78 -7.75 -12.06
C PRO A 61 -21.12 -8.18 -11.44
N ASP A 62 -21.29 -9.48 -11.17
CA ASP A 62 -22.49 -10.05 -10.56
C ASP A 62 -22.26 -10.30 -9.07
N SER A 63 -22.87 -9.50 -8.20
CA SER A 63 -22.75 -9.65 -6.73
C SER A 63 -23.28 -11.00 -6.20
N GLN A 64 -24.11 -11.70 -6.98
CA GLN A 64 -24.50 -13.09 -6.70
C GLN A 64 -23.34 -14.08 -6.81
N ALA A 65 -22.30 -13.78 -7.59
CA ALA A 65 -21.10 -14.63 -7.65
C ALA A 65 -20.35 -14.65 -6.31
N TRP A 66 -20.65 -13.70 -5.41
CA TRP A 66 -19.95 -13.55 -4.13
C TRP A 66 -20.67 -14.31 -3.01
N THR A 67 -21.84 -14.91 -3.25
CA THR A 67 -22.59 -15.67 -2.24
C THR A 67 -22.29 -17.17 -2.23
N ASP A 68 -21.64 -17.67 -3.29
CA ASP A 68 -21.50 -19.11 -3.55
C ASP A 68 -20.08 -19.67 -3.26
N SER A 69 -19.12 -18.81 -2.92
CA SER A 69 -17.74 -19.18 -2.57
C SER A 69 -17.61 -19.67 -1.12
N PRO A 70 -16.62 -20.54 -0.81
CA PRO A 70 -16.37 -21.01 0.55
C PRO A 70 -16.23 -19.86 1.57
N PRO A 71 -16.69 -20.03 2.81
CA PRO A 71 -16.85 -18.95 3.79
C PRO A 71 -15.56 -18.48 4.46
N GLU A 72 -14.40 -19.05 4.14
CA GLU A 72 -13.17 -18.78 4.87
C GLU A 72 -12.49 -17.50 4.32
N LEU A 73 -12.25 -16.55 5.24
CA LEU A 73 -11.31 -15.45 4.99
C LEU A 73 -10.00 -16.11 4.65
N GLY A 74 -9.59 -15.97 3.41
CA GLY A 74 -8.40 -16.63 2.96
C GLY A 74 -8.58 -17.76 1.93
N GLU A 75 -9.73 -17.86 1.29
CA GLU A 75 -9.85 -18.60 0.03
C GLU A 75 -10.59 -17.80 -1.05
N ASP A 76 -11.12 -16.64 -0.67
CA ASP A 76 -11.98 -15.81 -1.48
C ASP A 76 -11.33 -14.46 -1.75
N ARG A 77 -10.79 -14.31 -2.97
CA ARG A 77 -10.14 -13.08 -3.44
C ARG A 77 -10.99 -11.84 -3.23
N VAL A 78 -12.32 -11.93 -3.37
CA VAL A 78 -13.19 -10.76 -3.17
C VAL A 78 -13.18 -10.31 -1.71
N LEU A 79 -13.07 -11.22 -0.75
CA LEU A 79 -12.99 -10.86 0.67
C LEU A 79 -11.69 -10.13 0.99
N SER A 80 -10.56 -10.61 0.44
CA SER A 80 -9.26 -9.97 0.63
C SER A 80 -9.20 -8.58 -0.01
N GLU A 81 -9.69 -8.43 -1.25
CA GLU A 81 -9.73 -7.12 -1.92
C GLU A 81 -10.69 -6.15 -1.20
N LEU A 82 -11.86 -6.60 -0.72
CA LEU A 82 -12.78 -5.76 0.07
C LEU A 82 -12.20 -5.38 1.44
N MET A 83 -11.48 -6.29 2.10
CA MET A 83 -10.77 -5.98 3.35
C MET A 83 -9.73 -4.89 3.11
N SER A 84 -8.96 -4.98 2.01
CA SER A 84 -7.97 -3.97 1.64
C SER A 84 -8.61 -2.61 1.38
N ILE A 85 -9.66 -2.56 0.54
CA ILE A 85 -10.38 -1.30 0.26
C ILE A 85 -10.89 -0.68 1.55
N GLY A 86 -11.58 -1.47 2.36
CA GLY A 86 -12.16 -1.00 3.62
C GLY A 86 -11.11 -0.47 4.57
N SER A 87 -9.96 -1.14 4.67
CA SER A 87 -8.84 -0.75 5.54
C SER A 87 -8.15 0.52 5.03
N LEU A 88 -7.89 0.63 3.73
CA LEU A 88 -7.33 1.84 3.10
C LEU A 88 -8.23 3.07 3.25
N PHE A 89 -9.51 2.87 3.60
CA PHE A 89 -10.48 3.93 3.87
C PHE A 89 -10.64 4.22 5.37
N GLY A 90 -9.89 3.55 6.24
CA GLY A 90 -10.01 3.74 7.69
C GLY A 90 -11.07 2.86 8.35
N GLY A 91 -11.36 1.71 7.77
CA GLY A 91 -12.36 0.78 8.31
C GLY A 91 -11.91 0.01 9.55
N ALA A 92 -10.60 -0.26 9.68
CA ALA A 92 -10.04 -0.94 10.85
C ALA A 92 -9.70 0.05 11.98
N ALA A 93 -9.30 1.26 11.63
CA ALA A 93 -9.10 2.40 12.53
C ALA A 93 -9.36 3.73 11.78
N PRO A 94 -9.77 4.82 12.45
CA PRO A 94 -9.85 6.14 11.82
C PRO A 94 -8.49 6.58 11.25
N MET A 95 -8.48 7.13 10.04
CA MET A 95 -7.24 7.65 9.41
C MET A 95 -6.80 9.02 9.95
N GLY A 96 -7.47 9.55 10.98
CA GLY A 96 -7.25 10.88 11.54
C GLY A 96 -7.97 11.99 10.77
N ASP A 97 -7.88 13.22 11.29
CA ASP A 97 -8.36 14.44 10.61
C ASP A 97 -7.20 15.07 9.82
N PRO A 98 -7.41 15.58 8.58
CA PRO A 98 -8.69 15.72 7.87
C PRO A 98 -8.87 14.65 6.78
N VAL A 99 -9.65 13.60 7.05
CA VAL A 99 -10.12 12.64 6.02
C VAL A 99 -11.63 12.76 5.88
N ASP A 100 -12.14 12.61 4.65
CA ASP A 100 -13.58 12.64 4.38
C ASP A 100 -14.33 11.59 5.22
N GLN A 101 -15.33 12.04 5.98
CA GLN A 101 -16.12 11.20 6.87
C GLN A 101 -16.91 10.13 6.10
N GLU A 102 -17.39 10.45 4.89
CA GLU A 102 -18.14 9.53 4.04
C GLU A 102 -17.25 8.37 3.56
N VAL A 103 -15.98 8.64 3.24
CA VAL A 103 -14.99 7.61 2.90
C VAL A 103 -14.73 6.69 4.11
N GLN A 104 -14.57 7.26 5.30
CA GLN A 104 -14.36 6.46 6.51
C GLN A 104 -15.57 5.62 6.91
N ASP A 105 -16.79 6.14 6.71
CA ASP A 105 -18.02 5.39 6.93
C ASP A 105 -18.08 4.17 5.99
N LEU A 106 -17.79 4.35 4.70
CA LEU A 106 -17.69 3.25 3.74
C LEU A 106 -16.60 2.24 4.12
N GLY A 107 -15.43 2.71 4.55
CA GLY A 107 -14.35 1.86 5.03
C GLY A 107 -14.80 0.92 6.15
N ARG A 108 -15.48 1.48 7.16
CA ARG A 108 -16.05 0.73 8.29
C ARG A 108 -17.11 -0.26 7.87
N GLU A 109 -17.99 0.12 6.95
CA GLU A 109 -19.04 -0.77 6.44
C GLU A 109 -18.45 -1.95 5.66
N LEU A 110 -17.42 -1.72 4.83
CA LEU A 110 -16.71 -2.77 4.12
C LEU A 110 -16.01 -3.76 5.05
N VAL A 111 -15.16 -3.27 5.96
CA VAL A 111 -14.46 -4.11 6.95
C VAL A 111 -15.46 -4.86 7.83
N GLY A 112 -16.51 -4.19 8.28
CA GLY A 112 -17.59 -4.78 9.06
C GLY A 112 -18.32 -5.90 8.32
N ALA A 113 -18.67 -5.66 7.04
CA ALA A 113 -19.32 -6.65 6.21
C ALA A 113 -18.42 -7.88 5.98
N VAL A 114 -17.13 -7.68 5.71
CA VAL A 114 -16.16 -8.78 5.53
C VAL A 114 -16.03 -9.61 6.80
N ASN A 115 -15.80 -8.96 7.96
CA ASN A 115 -15.66 -9.65 9.25
C ASN A 115 -16.92 -10.40 9.70
N THR A 116 -18.09 -9.98 9.23
CA THR A 116 -19.38 -10.62 9.54
C THR A 116 -19.95 -11.45 8.40
N LEU A 117 -19.22 -11.58 7.29
CA LEU A 117 -19.60 -12.29 6.08
C LEU A 117 -21.00 -11.90 5.54
N GLN A 118 -21.33 -10.60 5.59
CA GLN A 118 -22.56 -10.04 5.03
C GLN A 118 -22.48 -9.96 3.49
N ARG A 119 -22.40 -11.11 2.82
CA ARG A 119 -22.15 -11.24 1.37
C ARG A 119 -23.19 -10.51 0.50
N ASP A 120 -24.42 -10.37 0.99
CA ASP A 120 -25.49 -9.62 0.33
C ASP A 120 -25.25 -8.09 0.34
N GLN A 121 -24.46 -7.59 1.28
CA GLN A 121 -24.10 -6.17 1.40
C GLN A 121 -22.91 -5.78 0.52
N PHE A 122 -22.05 -6.72 0.18
CA PHE A 122 -20.82 -6.42 -0.56
C PHE A 122 -21.10 -5.68 -1.88
N GLY A 123 -22.03 -6.17 -2.71
CA GLY A 123 -22.34 -5.53 -4.01
C GLY A 123 -22.79 -4.06 -3.86
N PRO A 124 -23.81 -3.79 -3.03
CA PRO A 124 -24.21 -2.43 -2.68
C PRO A 124 -23.07 -1.56 -2.12
N LEU A 125 -22.18 -2.11 -1.30
CA LEU A 125 -21.05 -1.38 -0.73
C LEU A 125 -19.99 -1.03 -1.77
N VAL A 126 -19.69 -1.94 -2.71
CA VAL A 126 -18.80 -1.65 -3.84
C VAL A 126 -19.39 -0.56 -4.74
N ASP A 127 -20.69 -0.63 -5.06
CA ASP A 127 -21.36 0.41 -5.86
C ASP A 127 -21.33 1.78 -5.18
N SER A 128 -21.53 1.81 -3.85
CA SER A 128 -21.46 3.04 -3.04
C SER A 128 -20.02 3.58 -2.99
N THR A 129 -19.05 2.68 -2.84
CA THR A 129 -17.61 3.01 -2.88
C THR A 129 -17.23 3.66 -4.20
N ILE A 130 -17.60 3.07 -5.34
CA ILE A 130 -17.33 3.64 -6.66
C ILE A 130 -17.99 5.02 -6.82
N SER A 131 -19.21 5.19 -6.30
CA SER A 131 -19.90 6.48 -6.36
C SER A 131 -19.14 7.57 -5.59
N VAL A 132 -18.66 7.29 -4.38
CA VAL A 132 -17.89 8.24 -3.56
C VAL A 132 -16.49 8.48 -4.16
N CYS A 133 -15.89 7.42 -4.69
CA CYS A 133 -14.61 7.48 -5.41
C CYS A 133 -14.66 8.25 -6.73
N GLY A 134 -15.84 8.48 -7.30
CA GLY A 134 -16.00 9.27 -8.52
C GLY A 134 -15.34 10.65 -8.42
N ASP A 135 -15.37 11.26 -7.23
CA ASP A 135 -14.70 12.54 -6.98
C ASP A 135 -13.17 12.35 -6.93
N PHE A 136 -12.66 11.36 -6.19
CA PHE A 136 -11.21 11.07 -6.06
C PHE A 136 -10.54 10.65 -7.38
N LEU A 137 -11.22 9.84 -8.20
CA LEU A 137 -10.73 9.38 -9.50
C LEU A 137 -10.79 10.48 -10.57
N SER A 138 -11.66 11.48 -10.39
CA SER A 138 -11.77 12.65 -11.28
C SER A 138 -10.76 13.75 -10.96
N THR A 139 -10.26 13.82 -9.73
CA THR A 139 -9.24 14.78 -9.30
C THR A 139 -7.86 14.12 -9.19
N SER A 140 -7.14 14.08 -10.29
CA SER A 140 -5.72 14.42 -10.18
C SER A 140 -5.54 15.89 -10.53
N TYR A 141 -4.55 16.51 -9.92
CA TYR A 141 -4.16 17.90 -10.16
C TYR A 141 -3.81 18.18 -11.66
N GLU A 142 -3.78 17.14 -12.51
CA GLU A 142 -3.55 17.20 -13.97
C GLU A 142 -4.57 16.40 -14.82
N GLY A 143 -5.70 15.93 -14.26
CA GLY A 143 -6.77 15.27 -15.03
C GLY A 143 -6.46 13.88 -15.59
N GLN A 144 -5.42 13.20 -15.11
CA GLN A 144 -5.23 11.75 -15.28
C GLN A 144 -5.55 11.02 -13.98
N PRO A 145 -6.45 10.01 -13.95
CA PRO A 145 -6.64 9.18 -12.77
C PRO A 145 -5.28 8.67 -12.30
N SER A 146 -5.03 8.68 -10.99
CA SER A 146 -3.88 7.97 -10.41
C SER A 146 -3.83 6.57 -11.04
N ALA A 147 -2.81 6.31 -11.86
CA ALA A 147 -2.63 5.02 -12.52
C ALA A 147 -2.02 4.04 -11.51
N ALA A 148 -2.71 3.85 -10.38
CA ALA A 148 -2.36 2.83 -9.42
C ALA A 148 -2.45 1.48 -10.14
N ASP A 149 -1.35 0.73 -10.13
CA ASP A 149 -1.33 -0.62 -10.65
C ASP A 149 -2.06 -1.53 -9.66
N THR A 150 -3.29 -1.89 -10.01
CA THR A 150 -4.13 -2.84 -9.25
C THR A 150 -4.06 -4.25 -9.80
N SER A 151 -3.13 -4.54 -10.74
CA SER A 151 -2.79 -5.92 -11.09
C SER A 151 -2.32 -6.70 -9.86
N GLU A 152 -2.26 -8.02 -9.94
CA GLU A 152 -1.82 -8.87 -8.82
C GLU A 152 -0.40 -8.48 -8.35
N THR A 153 0.52 -8.28 -9.28
CA THR A 153 1.87 -7.78 -8.98
C THR A 153 1.83 -6.37 -8.38
N GLY A 154 0.99 -5.48 -8.92
CA GLY A 154 0.82 -4.12 -8.40
C GLY A 154 0.27 -4.07 -6.98
N GLN A 155 -0.66 -4.97 -6.64
CA GLN A 155 -1.18 -5.16 -5.29
C GLN A 155 -0.09 -5.64 -4.33
N THR A 156 0.71 -6.63 -4.73
CA THR A 156 1.86 -7.09 -3.93
C THR A 156 2.85 -5.95 -3.68
N VAL A 157 3.25 -5.21 -4.72
CA VAL A 157 4.18 -4.07 -4.59
C VAL A 157 3.60 -2.99 -3.67
N TYR A 158 2.31 -2.69 -3.77
CA TYR A 158 1.66 -1.72 -2.89
C TYR A 158 1.61 -2.23 -1.44
N GLY A 159 1.26 -3.50 -1.22
CA GLY A 159 1.29 -4.15 0.10
C GLY A 159 2.69 -4.09 0.74
N CYS A 160 3.75 -4.34 -0.04
CA CYS A 160 5.13 -4.21 0.41
C CYS A 160 5.47 -2.79 0.86
N ARG A 161 4.97 -1.76 0.17
CA ARG A 161 5.14 -0.37 0.59
C ARG A 161 4.43 -0.07 1.90
N ILE A 162 3.25 -0.66 2.13
CA ILE A 162 2.54 -0.52 3.41
C ILE A 162 3.37 -1.16 4.53
N VAL A 163 3.91 -2.37 4.30
CA VAL A 163 4.77 -3.06 5.27
C VAL A 163 5.99 -2.22 5.65
N GLU A 164 6.70 -1.65 4.68
CA GLU A 164 7.86 -0.78 4.96
C GLU A 164 7.44 0.46 5.77
N GLN A 165 6.33 1.12 5.41
CA GLN A 165 5.80 2.25 6.17
C GLN A 165 5.42 1.88 7.62
N THR A 166 4.82 0.71 7.81
CA THR A 166 4.48 0.21 9.15
C THR A 166 5.75 -0.06 9.96
N LEU A 167 6.77 -0.67 9.35
CA LEU A 167 8.06 -0.96 10.01
C LEU A 167 8.89 0.31 10.28
N GLU A 168 8.69 1.40 9.55
CA GLU A 168 9.30 2.70 9.90
C GLU A 168 8.73 3.25 11.23
N GLN A 169 7.45 3.00 11.50
CA GLN A 169 6.76 3.43 12.74
C GLN A 169 6.99 2.44 13.87
N TYR A 170 6.88 1.14 13.57
CA TYR A 170 6.96 0.03 14.52
C TYR A 170 8.02 -1.00 14.06
N PRO A 171 9.31 -0.68 14.19
CA PRO A 171 10.40 -1.48 13.60
C PRO A 171 10.62 -2.84 14.26
N ASP A 172 10.16 -3.03 15.50
CA ASP A 172 10.33 -4.25 16.27
C ASP A 172 9.31 -4.36 17.42
N ALA A 173 9.23 -5.53 18.04
CA ALA A 173 8.36 -5.79 19.20
C ALA A 173 8.51 -4.77 20.35
N ALA A 174 9.71 -4.22 20.57
CA ALA A 174 9.91 -3.23 21.63
C ALA A 174 9.25 -1.89 21.30
N ALA A 175 9.21 -1.50 20.03
CA ALA A 175 8.46 -0.33 19.57
C ALA A 175 6.96 -0.50 19.87
N TRP A 176 6.38 -1.66 19.52
CA TRP A 176 4.98 -2.01 19.83
C TRP A 176 4.67 -1.96 21.33
N GLU A 177 5.59 -2.42 22.20
CA GLU A 177 5.39 -2.33 23.65
C GLU A 177 5.51 -0.90 24.20
N SER A 178 6.43 -0.11 23.64
CA SER A 178 6.76 1.23 24.15
C SER A 178 5.72 2.28 23.76
N GLU A 179 5.08 2.10 22.60
CA GLU A 179 4.06 2.97 22.03
C GLU A 179 2.84 2.14 21.60
N GLU A 180 2.28 1.38 22.55
CA GLU A 180 1.17 0.44 22.29
C GLU A 180 0.05 1.08 21.44
N PRO A 181 -0.15 0.58 20.19
CA PRO A 181 -1.10 1.18 19.29
C PRO A 181 -2.51 0.98 19.82
N LYS A 182 -3.27 2.07 19.83
CA LYS A 182 -4.64 2.07 20.34
C LYS A 182 -5.59 1.66 19.24
N PHE A 183 -6.37 0.61 19.51
CA PHE A 183 -7.44 0.20 18.61
C PHE A 183 -8.40 1.36 18.35
N GLY A 184 -8.67 1.63 17.08
CA GLY A 184 -9.56 2.72 16.67
C GLY A 184 -8.99 4.12 16.84
N ASP A 185 -7.70 4.27 17.14
CA ASP A 185 -7.01 5.57 17.12
C ASP A 185 -5.72 5.53 16.28
N ASP A 186 -5.08 4.36 16.17
CA ASP A 186 -3.81 4.20 15.46
C ASP A 186 -4.02 3.69 14.02
N PRO A 187 -3.48 4.37 12.99
CA PRO A 187 -3.63 3.94 11.60
C PRO A 187 -2.96 2.59 11.30
N VAL A 188 -2.04 2.10 12.15
CA VAL A 188 -1.33 0.84 11.92
C VAL A 188 -2.27 -0.35 11.74
N TRP A 189 -3.45 -0.32 12.37
CA TRP A 189 -4.46 -1.37 12.21
C TRP A 189 -5.06 -1.40 10.81
N ASN A 190 -5.17 -0.25 10.14
CA ASN A 190 -5.54 -0.20 8.73
C ASN A 190 -4.40 -0.69 7.85
N GLU A 191 -3.16 -0.31 8.17
CA GLU A 191 -2.00 -0.67 7.38
C GLU A 191 -1.81 -2.19 7.35
N VAL A 192 -1.82 -2.86 8.51
CA VAL A 192 -1.65 -4.32 8.57
C VAL A 192 -2.80 -5.07 7.89
N ALA A 193 -4.04 -4.61 8.05
CA ALA A 193 -5.20 -5.22 7.41
C ALA A 193 -5.21 -4.99 5.88
N ALA A 194 -4.79 -3.82 5.43
CA ALA A 194 -4.64 -3.51 4.01
C ALA A 194 -3.53 -4.32 3.36
N ALA A 195 -2.33 -4.37 3.97
CA ALA A 195 -1.22 -5.18 3.49
C ALA A 195 -1.59 -6.67 3.44
N GLY A 196 -2.21 -7.19 4.51
CA GLY A 196 -2.63 -8.58 4.56
C GLY A 196 -3.68 -8.96 3.52
N GLY A 197 -4.64 -8.07 3.23
CA GLY A 197 -5.59 -8.27 2.14
C GLY A 197 -4.92 -8.21 0.76
N LEU A 198 -3.96 -7.30 0.54
CA LEU A 198 -3.26 -7.13 -0.74
C LEU A 198 -2.31 -8.27 -1.10
N PHE A 199 -1.72 -8.93 -0.10
CA PHE A 199 -0.94 -10.16 -0.34
C PHE A 199 -1.80 -11.36 -0.71
N GLY A 200 -3.11 -11.18 -0.82
CA GLY A 200 -4.01 -12.27 -1.12
C GLY A 200 -4.02 -13.25 0.04
N SER A 201 -4.34 -12.76 1.24
CA SER A 201 -4.61 -13.60 2.42
C SER A 201 -5.55 -14.78 2.16
N GLY A 202 -6.13 -14.89 0.95
CA GLY A 202 -6.70 -16.12 0.46
C GLY A 202 -6.30 -16.74 -0.86
N GLY A 203 -6.07 -18.06 -0.77
CA GLY A 203 -5.72 -19.01 -1.83
C GLY A 203 -6.81 -19.25 -2.89
N GLY A 204 -7.58 -18.21 -3.21
CA GLY A 204 -8.37 -18.11 -4.43
C GLY A 204 -7.44 -17.88 -5.60
N GLY A 205 -6.75 -18.96 -6.00
CA GLY A 205 -5.65 -19.00 -6.96
C GLY A 205 -5.73 -17.94 -8.03
N THR A 206 -4.74 -17.07 -8.00
CA THR A 206 -4.41 -16.18 -9.10
C THR A 206 -4.07 -16.99 -10.35
N SER A 207 -4.33 -16.41 -11.53
CA SER A 207 -3.88 -17.02 -12.80
C SER A 207 -2.35 -16.95 -12.98
N GLU A 208 -1.66 -16.11 -12.19
CA GLU A 208 -0.22 -16.04 -12.06
C GLU A 208 0.16 -16.21 -10.58
N PRO A 209 1.07 -17.12 -10.20
CA PRO A 209 1.28 -17.44 -8.79
C PRO A 209 1.67 -16.19 -8.00
N VAL A 210 0.76 -15.70 -7.15
CA VAL A 210 1.20 -14.94 -5.97
C VAL A 210 2.00 -15.93 -5.14
N ASP A 211 3.09 -15.45 -4.54
CA ASP A 211 3.94 -16.32 -3.74
C ASP A 211 3.10 -16.91 -2.60
N ALA A 212 2.98 -18.25 -2.54
CA ALA A 212 2.21 -18.93 -1.49
C ALA A 212 2.72 -18.58 -0.08
N GLU A 213 3.98 -18.13 0.02
CA GLU A 213 4.53 -17.57 1.24
C GLU A 213 3.90 -16.22 1.59
N LEU A 214 3.73 -15.31 0.62
CA LEU A 214 3.06 -14.02 0.81
C LEU A 214 1.58 -14.18 1.14
N GLU A 215 0.86 -15.12 0.51
CA GLU A 215 -0.54 -15.39 0.86
C GLU A 215 -0.67 -15.80 2.34
N LYS A 216 0.22 -16.68 2.80
CA LYS A 216 0.27 -17.11 4.21
C LYS A 216 0.60 -15.95 5.14
N ILE A 217 1.60 -15.14 4.79
CA ILE A 217 1.98 -13.95 5.56
C ILE A 217 0.79 -12.98 5.64
N GLY A 218 0.07 -12.78 4.54
CA GLY A 218 -1.09 -11.91 4.50
C GLY A 218 -2.21 -12.36 5.43
N TYR A 219 -2.47 -13.67 5.53
CA TYR A 219 -3.38 -14.22 6.52
C TYR A 219 -2.91 -13.96 7.96
N GLU A 220 -1.62 -14.17 8.24
CA GLU A 220 -1.04 -13.95 9.57
C GLU A 220 -1.13 -12.47 9.99
N LEU A 221 -0.87 -11.52 9.08
CA LEU A 221 -1.04 -10.08 9.33
C LEU A 221 -2.48 -9.72 9.75
N ILE A 222 -3.49 -10.26 9.06
CA ILE A 222 -4.90 -10.00 9.40
C ILE A 222 -5.25 -10.66 10.74
N SER A 223 -4.83 -11.91 10.95
CA SER A 223 -5.11 -12.68 12.17
C SER A 223 -4.49 -12.02 13.40
N ASP A 224 -3.21 -11.67 13.33
CA ASP A 224 -2.46 -11.08 14.43
C ASP A 224 -2.95 -9.65 14.69
N GLY A 225 -3.29 -8.90 13.63
CA GLY A 225 -3.95 -7.60 13.74
C GLY A 225 -5.31 -7.68 14.45
N ALA A 226 -6.15 -8.63 14.06
CA ALA A 226 -7.48 -8.82 14.66
C ALA A 226 -7.42 -9.29 16.12
N THR A 227 -6.36 -10.01 16.50
CA THR A 227 -6.13 -10.47 17.88
C THR A 227 -5.26 -9.54 18.70
N MET A 228 -4.76 -8.45 18.10
CA MET A 228 -3.80 -7.52 18.69
C MET A 228 -2.54 -8.22 19.23
N ASP A 229 -2.11 -9.29 18.56
CA ASP A 229 -0.88 -10.00 18.89
C ASP A 229 0.31 -9.23 18.31
N THR A 230 0.87 -8.29 19.09
CA THR A 230 1.98 -7.44 18.64
C THR A 230 3.27 -8.22 18.39
N ASP A 231 3.49 -9.33 19.11
CA ASP A 231 4.65 -10.22 18.89
C ASP A 231 4.49 -10.98 17.57
N GLY A 232 3.28 -11.48 17.31
CA GLY A 232 2.87 -12.06 16.02
C GLY A 232 3.07 -11.07 14.88
N LEU A 233 2.49 -9.87 15.00
CA LEU A 233 2.60 -8.80 14.01
C LEU A 233 4.05 -8.43 13.70
N SER A 234 4.91 -8.24 14.71
CA SER A 234 6.32 -7.96 14.48
C SER A 234 6.98 -9.08 13.65
N THR A 235 6.65 -10.34 13.93
CA THR A 235 7.19 -11.49 13.21
C THR A 235 6.69 -11.53 11.76
N SER A 236 5.38 -11.34 11.54
CA SER A 236 4.77 -11.38 10.21
C SER A 236 5.18 -10.20 9.34
N LEU A 237 5.36 -9.00 9.90
CA LEU A 237 5.87 -7.84 9.16
C LEU A 237 7.33 -8.02 8.73
N ASP A 238 8.18 -8.61 9.58
CA ASP A 238 9.56 -8.95 9.21
C ASP A 238 9.60 -9.98 8.07
N GLN A 239 8.77 -11.03 8.15
CA GLN A 239 8.65 -12.01 7.08
C GLN A 239 8.14 -11.38 5.78
N ALA A 240 7.12 -10.50 5.88
CA ALA A 240 6.59 -9.77 4.73
C ALA A 240 7.69 -8.95 4.05
N ARG A 241 8.48 -8.18 4.81
CA ARG A 241 9.62 -7.40 4.29
C ARG A 241 10.64 -8.30 3.57
N GLU A 242 11.00 -9.43 4.17
CA GLU A 242 11.93 -10.38 3.53
C GLU A 242 11.39 -10.89 2.19
N SER A 243 10.13 -11.30 2.13
CA SER A 243 9.48 -11.75 0.89
C SER A 243 9.33 -10.62 -0.13
N CYS A 244 9.07 -9.39 0.33
CA CYS A 244 8.94 -8.19 -0.48
C CYS A 244 10.23 -7.75 -1.17
N SER A 245 11.40 -8.13 -0.65
CA SER A 245 12.70 -7.84 -1.29
C SER A 245 12.84 -8.43 -2.71
N ASN A 246 11.99 -9.40 -3.08
CA ASN A 246 11.92 -9.96 -4.43
C ASN A 246 11.16 -9.07 -5.42
N PHE A 247 10.47 -8.03 -4.94
CA PHE A 247 9.59 -7.15 -5.71
C PHE A 247 10.11 -5.70 -5.78
N ASP A 248 11.20 -5.38 -5.07
CA ASP A 248 11.96 -4.13 -5.21
C ASP A 248 12.77 -4.15 -6.51
N ALA A 249 12.27 -3.48 -7.56
CA ALA A 249 12.96 -3.26 -8.84
C ALA A 249 13.20 -1.76 -9.11
#